data_AF-A0A150WJL7-F1
#
_entry.id   AF-A0A150WJL7-F1
#
_cell.length_a   1.000
_cell.length_b   1.000
_cell.length_c   1.000
_cell.angle_alpha   90.00
_cell.angle_beta   90.00
_cell.angle_gamma   90.00
#
_symmetry.space_group_name_H-M   'P 1'
#
loop_
_entity.id
_entity.type
_entity.pdbx_description
1 polymer ?
#
loop_
_entity_poly.entity_id
_entity_poly.type
_entity_poly.pdbx_seq_one_letter_code
_entity_poly.pdbx_strand_id
1 'polypeptide(L)'
;MRVFSKFLICLSLTACTTHTKNEKTYVSVDLPLENFEKIKADLENSQGMALKSRGEAHITLITPPEYKILRKTLSWADIQNTIDETQVLKASYKLTCVGKGVLKEKATFYVVVESDDYLHFRKILAEKFIARGGAKDSFNPLLFYPHVTVGFTDKDLHFEDGVIKDTKSCLYSLKN
;
A
#
# COMPACT_ATOMS: atom_id res chain seq x y z
N MET A 1 -20.88 -53.88 21.46
CA MET A 1 -21.36 -54.16 20.09
C MET A 1 -21.30 -52.87 19.29
N ARG A 2 -20.46 -52.84 18.25
CA ARG A 2 -20.33 -51.74 17.28
C ARG A 2 -21.54 -51.75 16.34
N VAL A 3 -22.07 -50.59 15.97
CA VAL A 3 -22.38 -50.27 14.56
C VAL A 3 -22.14 -48.77 14.36
N PHE A 4 -21.09 -48.45 13.62
CA PHE A 4 -20.86 -47.15 12.99
C PHE A 4 -21.78 -47.05 11.78
N SER A 5 -22.58 -45.98 11.66
CA SER A 5 -23.17 -45.61 10.38
C SER A 5 -22.15 -44.77 9.60
N LYS A 6 -21.42 -45.46 8.72
CA LYS A 6 -20.65 -44.88 7.63
C LYS A 6 -21.65 -44.42 6.57
N PHE A 7 -21.62 -43.14 6.22
CA PHE A 7 -21.88 -42.75 4.83
C PHE A 7 -20.65 -42.02 4.31
N LEU A 8 -19.90 -42.78 3.52
CA LEU A 8 -18.79 -42.35 2.68
C LEU A 8 -19.32 -42.47 1.25
N ILE A 9 -19.49 -41.36 0.54
CA ILE A 9 -19.42 -41.36 -0.92
C ILE A 9 -18.52 -40.19 -1.31
N CYS A 10 -17.23 -40.48 -1.31
CA CYS A 10 -16.22 -39.72 -2.02
C CYS A 10 -16.09 -40.41 -3.38
N LEU A 11 -16.64 -39.82 -4.43
CA LEU A 11 -16.54 -40.36 -5.79
C LEU A 11 -16.44 -39.23 -6.82
N SER A 12 -15.28 -38.58 -6.87
CA SER A 12 -14.72 -38.01 -8.11
C SER A 12 -13.30 -37.54 -7.82
N LEU A 13 -12.32 -38.01 -8.61
CA LEU A 13 -11.01 -37.38 -8.70
C LEU A 13 -11.21 -35.95 -9.16
N THR A 14 -11.16 -35.00 -8.23
CA THR A 14 -10.89 -33.61 -8.55
C THR A 14 -9.96 -33.14 -7.46
N ALA A 15 -8.79 -32.65 -7.86
CA ALA A 15 -7.82 -32.06 -6.97
C ALA A 15 -8.57 -31.17 -5.97
N CYS A 16 -8.43 -31.47 -4.67
CA CYS A 16 -8.84 -30.55 -3.63
C CYS A 16 -7.81 -29.42 -3.67
N THR A 17 -7.97 -28.50 -4.63
CA THR A 17 -7.25 -27.24 -4.64
C THR A 17 -7.65 -26.54 -3.36
N THR A 18 -6.71 -26.49 -2.42
CA THR A 18 -6.77 -25.57 -1.30
C THR A 18 -6.92 -24.18 -1.91
N HIS A 19 -8.13 -23.63 -1.90
CA HIS A 19 -8.34 -22.21 -2.13
C HIS A 19 -7.70 -21.49 -0.95
N THR A 20 -6.40 -21.22 -1.02
CA THR A 20 -5.77 -20.18 -0.22
C THR A 20 -6.35 -18.87 -0.75
N LYS A 21 -7.47 -18.46 -0.16
CA LYS A 21 -8.07 -17.15 -0.39
C LYS A 21 -7.00 -16.14 0.01
N ASN A 22 -6.27 -15.61 -0.97
CA ASN A 22 -5.24 -14.61 -0.73
C ASN A 22 -5.99 -13.32 -0.34
N GLU A 23 -6.31 -13.18 0.95
CA GLU A 23 -7.03 -12.02 1.44
C GLU A 23 -6.13 -10.81 1.27
N LYS A 24 -6.47 -9.91 0.34
CA LYS A 24 -5.77 -8.63 0.20
C LYS A 24 -5.80 -7.91 1.54
N THR A 25 -4.63 -7.51 2.02
CA THR A 25 -4.46 -6.85 3.32
C THR A 25 -4.22 -5.35 3.20
N TYR A 26 -4.22 -4.80 2.00
CA TYR A 26 -3.95 -3.40 1.70
C TYR A 26 -4.52 -3.04 0.33
N VAL A 27 -4.54 -1.74 0.00
CA VAL A 27 -4.95 -1.22 -1.31
C VAL A 27 -3.77 -0.44 -1.89
N SER A 28 -3.41 -0.72 -3.14
CA SER A 28 -2.34 -0.04 -3.87
C SER A 28 -2.72 0.24 -5.32
N VAL A 29 -2.00 1.19 -5.92
CA VAL A 29 -1.97 1.44 -7.37
C VAL A 29 -0.60 1.01 -7.87
N ASP A 30 -0.56 0.00 -8.74
CA ASP A 30 0.68 -0.51 -9.31
C ASP A 30 1.14 0.41 -10.46
N LEU A 31 2.44 0.61 -10.56
CA LEU A 31 3.08 1.50 -11.52
C LEU A 31 4.13 0.75 -12.35
N PRO A 32 4.41 1.22 -13.59
CA PRO A 32 5.52 0.68 -14.37
C PRO A 32 6.86 0.87 -13.66
N LEU A 33 7.57 -0.24 -13.40
CA LEU A 33 8.79 -0.27 -12.60
C LEU A 33 9.97 0.44 -13.31
N GLU A 34 9.96 0.47 -14.64
CA GLU A 34 11.08 0.91 -15.47
C GLU A 34 11.50 2.36 -15.19
N ASN A 35 10.53 3.22 -14.87
CA ASN A 35 10.80 4.62 -14.56
C ASN A 35 11.48 4.78 -13.19
N PHE A 36 11.12 3.94 -12.22
CA PHE A 36 11.66 4.02 -10.87
C PHE A 36 13.04 3.35 -10.77
N GLU A 37 13.33 2.35 -11.59
CA GLU A 37 14.67 1.76 -11.70
C GLU A 37 15.70 2.77 -12.27
N LYS A 38 15.30 3.64 -13.19
CA LYS A 38 16.16 4.75 -13.65
C LYS A 38 16.49 5.71 -12.51
N ILE A 39 15.46 6.13 -11.76
CA ILE A 39 15.64 7.00 -10.58
C ILE A 39 16.54 6.32 -9.55
N LYS A 40 16.37 5.01 -9.31
CA LYS A 40 17.22 4.23 -8.43
C LYS A 40 18.67 4.25 -8.89
N ALA A 41 18.94 3.99 -10.17
CA ALA A 41 20.29 4.02 -10.71
C ALA A 41 20.95 5.41 -10.55
N ASP A 42 20.21 6.49 -10.79
CA ASP A 42 20.70 7.86 -10.57
C ASP A 42 21.00 8.13 -9.09
N LEU A 43 20.17 7.61 -8.18
CA LEU A 43 20.44 7.66 -6.74
C LEU A 43 21.68 6.86 -6.36
N GLU A 44 21.84 5.64 -6.87
CA GLU A 44 23.01 4.80 -6.57
C GLU A 44 24.30 5.48 -7.02
N ASN A 45 24.30 6.07 -8.22
CA ASN A 45 25.43 6.83 -8.75
C ASN A 45 25.73 8.09 -7.91
N SER A 46 24.70 8.86 -7.55
CA SER A 46 24.88 10.11 -6.79
C SER A 46 25.24 9.89 -5.32
N GLN A 47 24.76 8.81 -4.71
CA GLN A 47 25.05 8.47 -3.31
C GLN A 47 26.32 7.61 -3.18
N GLY A 48 26.88 7.09 -4.28
CA GLY A 48 28.04 6.21 -4.26
C GLY A 48 27.80 4.89 -3.54
N MET A 49 26.56 4.38 -3.59
CA MET A 49 26.18 3.15 -2.88
C MET A 49 25.09 2.39 -3.64
N ALA A 50 25.09 1.06 -3.51
CA ALA A 50 24.00 0.23 -4.01
C ALA A 50 22.78 0.30 -3.06
N LEU A 51 21.59 0.36 -3.64
CA LEU A 51 20.31 0.36 -2.94
C LEU A 51 19.60 -0.98 -3.16
N LYS A 52 19.02 -1.52 -2.09
CA LYS A 52 18.06 -2.62 -2.17
C LYS A 52 16.74 -2.09 -2.71
N SER A 53 16.00 -2.94 -3.43
CA SER A 53 14.67 -2.65 -3.97
C SER A 53 13.73 -3.81 -3.66
N ARG A 54 12.42 -3.55 -3.72
CA ARG A 54 11.37 -4.59 -3.64
C ARG A 54 11.10 -5.25 -4.98
N GLY A 55 11.61 -4.69 -6.08
CA GLY A 55 11.32 -5.16 -7.45
C GLY A 55 9.88 -4.85 -7.88
N GLU A 56 9.23 -3.88 -7.26
CA GLU A 56 7.87 -3.42 -7.55
C GLU A 56 7.80 -1.90 -7.33
N ALA A 57 6.90 -1.24 -8.06
CA ALA A 57 6.59 0.17 -7.87
C ALA A 57 5.07 0.29 -7.67
N HIS A 58 4.67 0.80 -6.51
CA HIS A 58 3.26 1.03 -6.23
C HIS A 58 3.07 2.20 -5.27
N ILE A 59 1.87 2.79 -5.30
CA ILE A 59 1.41 3.78 -4.33
C ILE A 59 0.45 3.08 -3.39
N THR A 60 0.80 3.00 -2.10
CA THR A 60 -0.11 2.42 -1.09
C THR A 60 -1.19 3.44 -0.74
N LEU A 61 -2.46 3.11 -1.00
CA LEU A 61 -3.61 3.95 -0.66
C LEU A 61 -4.17 3.63 0.73
N ILE A 62 -4.15 2.36 1.13
CA ILE A 62 -4.49 1.87 2.47
C ILE A 62 -3.41 0.91 2.91
N THR A 63 -2.75 1.16 4.04
CA THR A 63 -1.67 0.30 4.55
C THR A 63 -2.21 -0.95 5.27
N PRO A 64 -1.38 -2.00 5.49
CA PRO A 64 -1.82 -3.15 6.27
C PRO A 64 -2.29 -2.83 7.71
N PRO A 65 -1.63 -1.93 8.48
CA PRO A 65 -2.16 -1.45 9.75
C PRO A 65 -3.53 -0.76 9.62
N GLU A 66 -3.72 0.09 8.62
CA GLU A 66 -5.00 0.77 8.38
C GLU A 66 -6.10 -0.23 8.01
N TYR A 67 -5.81 -1.20 7.14
CA TYR A 67 -6.77 -2.24 6.77
C TYR A 67 -7.23 -3.06 7.98
N LYS A 68 -6.32 -3.39 8.91
CA LYS A 68 -6.68 -4.07 10.17
C LYS A 68 -7.67 -3.27 11.01
N ILE A 69 -7.65 -1.94 10.91
CA ILE A 69 -8.60 -1.06 11.61
C ILE A 69 -9.93 -1.02 10.86
N LEU A 70 -9.89 -0.76 9.56
CA LEU A 70 -11.07 -0.65 8.70
C LEU A 70 -11.89 -1.95 8.72
N ARG A 71 -11.23 -3.11 8.68
CA ARG A 71 -11.90 -4.42 8.66
C ARG A 71 -12.68 -4.77 9.93
N LYS A 72 -12.59 -3.95 10.98
CA LYS A 72 -13.43 -4.10 12.18
C LYS A 72 -14.91 -3.79 11.91
N THR A 73 -15.19 -2.95 10.90
CA THR A 73 -16.57 -2.54 10.57
C THR A 73 -16.88 -2.58 9.06
N LEU A 74 -15.86 -2.51 8.20
CA LEU A 74 -16.00 -2.62 6.74
C LEU A 74 -15.56 -3.99 6.26
N SER A 75 -16.35 -4.62 5.39
CA SER A 75 -15.91 -5.80 4.66
C SER A 75 -14.99 -5.41 3.50
N TRP A 76 -14.27 -6.37 2.92
CA TRP A 76 -13.53 -6.13 1.69
C TRP A 76 -14.44 -5.64 0.54
N ALA A 77 -15.68 -6.13 0.47
CA ALA A 77 -16.64 -5.70 -0.54
C ALA A 77 -16.97 -4.20 -0.41
N ASP A 78 -17.01 -3.65 0.80
CA ASP A 78 -17.26 -2.22 1.02
C ASP A 78 -16.08 -1.36 0.55
N ILE A 79 -14.86 -1.84 0.80
CA ILE A 79 -13.63 -1.19 0.32
C ILE A 79 -13.59 -1.26 -1.21
N GLN A 80 -13.90 -2.41 -1.80
CA GLN A 80 -13.95 -2.59 -3.26
C GLN A 80 -15.02 -1.69 -3.90
N ASN A 81 -16.22 -1.63 -3.34
CA ASN A 81 -17.26 -0.71 -3.82
C ASN A 81 -16.78 0.74 -3.77
N THR A 82 -16.05 1.14 -2.72
CA THR A 82 -15.48 2.49 -2.63
C THR A 82 -14.40 2.73 -3.69
N ILE A 83 -13.56 1.72 -3.99
CA ILE A 83 -12.59 1.77 -5.08
C ILE A 83 -13.29 1.98 -6.42
N ASP A 84 -14.38 1.26 -6.66
CA ASP A 84 -15.13 1.30 -7.92
C ASP A 84 -15.92 2.61 -8.07
N GLU A 85 -16.60 3.06 -7.01
CA GLU A 85 -17.35 4.33 -6.94
C GLU A 85 -16.45 5.54 -7.21
N THR A 86 -15.25 5.56 -6.64
CA THR A 86 -14.30 6.68 -6.77
C THR A 86 -13.38 6.55 -7.98
N GLN A 87 -13.37 5.39 -8.64
CA GLN A 87 -12.45 5.05 -9.73
C GLN A 87 -10.97 5.30 -9.36
N VAL A 88 -10.60 5.18 -8.08
CA VAL A 88 -9.29 5.63 -7.57
C VAL A 88 -8.09 4.95 -8.23
N LEU A 89 -8.25 3.72 -8.75
CA LEU A 89 -7.17 3.02 -9.46
C LEU A 89 -6.85 3.62 -10.84
N LYS A 90 -7.73 4.47 -11.37
CA LYS A 90 -7.55 5.20 -12.64
C LYS A 90 -7.29 6.69 -12.41
N ALA A 91 -7.20 7.11 -11.15
CA ALA A 91 -7.03 8.51 -10.79
C ALA A 91 -5.72 9.08 -11.34
N SER A 92 -5.76 10.38 -11.61
CA SER A 92 -4.57 11.12 -11.99
C SER A 92 -3.68 11.37 -10.78
N TYR A 93 -2.37 11.41 -11.01
CA TYR A 93 -1.39 11.72 -9.99
C TYR A 93 -0.20 12.45 -10.60
N LYS A 94 0.56 13.14 -9.74
CA LYS A 94 1.78 13.84 -10.09
C LYS A 94 2.93 13.33 -9.24
N LEU A 95 4.05 13.00 -9.88
CA LEU A 95 5.32 12.75 -9.20
C LEU A 95 5.99 14.10 -8.94
N THR A 96 6.29 14.43 -7.69
CA THR A 96 6.73 15.79 -7.33
C THR A 96 8.24 15.90 -7.11
N CYS A 97 8.80 14.99 -6.33
CA CYS A 97 10.20 15.01 -5.97
C CYS A 97 10.70 13.63 -5.58
N VAL A 98 12.02 13.45 -5.61
CA VAL A 98 12.69 12.33 -4.98
C VAL A 98 13.09 12.76 -3.58
N GLY A 99 12.65 12.02 -2.57
CA GLY A 99 12.92 12.27 -1.16
C GLY A 99 13.79 11.20 -0.51
N LYS A 100 14.30 11.53 0.67
CA LYS A 100 15.12 10.66 1.51
C LYS A 100 14.62 10.68 2.94
N GLY A 101 14.34 9.50 3.49
CA GLY A 101 14.02 9.29 4.89
C GLY A 101 15.19 8.60 5.56
N VAL A 102 15.59 9.07 6.75
CA VAL A 102 16.76 8.56 7.47
C VAL A 102 16.38 8.20 8.90
N LEU A 103 16.87 7.05 9.36
CA LEU A 103 16.82 6.63 10.76
C LEU A 103 18.18 6.04 11.14
N LYS A 104 18.98 6.79 11.92
CA LYS A 104 20.39 6.46 12.19
C LYS A 104 21.14 6.30 10.86
N GLU A 105 21.85 5.18 10.66
CA GLU A 105 22.58 4.85 9.42
C GLU A 105 21.69 4.27 8.30
N LYS A 106 20.38 4.09 8.55
CA LYS A 106 19.45 3.51 7.56
C LYS A 106 18.79 4.62 6.76
N ALA A 107 18.66 4.42 5.45
CA ALA A 107 17.95 5.34 4.57
C ALA A 107 16.95 4.60 3.67
N THR A 108 15.81 5.24 3.43
CA THR A 108 14.85 4.88 2.37
C THR A 108 14.69 6.06 1.43
N PHE A 109 14.64 5.78 0.15
CA PHE A 109 14.47 6.75 -0.93
C PHE A 109 13.14 6.47 -1.62
N TYR A 110 12.44 7.55 -1.95
CA TYR A 110 11.08 7.46 -2.46
C TYR A 110 10.75 8.62 -3.38
N VAL A 111 9.77 8.43 -4.25
CA VAL A 111 9.15 9.52 -5.01
C VAL A 111 7.89 9.94 -4.29
N VAL A 112 7.77 11.24 -3.98
CA VAL A 112 6.54 11.81 -3.41
C VAL A 112 5.49 11.95 -4.52
N VAL A 113 4.25 11.61 -4.19
CA VAL A 113 3.12 11.64 -5.11
C VAL A 113 2.09 12.65 -4.61
N GLU A 114 1.48 13.39 -5.52
CA GLU A 114 0.30 14.23 -5.25
C GLU A 114 -0.89 13.72 -6.06
N SER A 115 -2.05 13.59 -5.40
CA SER A 115 -3.32 13.26 -6.04
C SER A 115 -4.49 13.61 -5.09
N ASP A 116 -5.36 14.52 -5.53
CA ASP A 116 -6.56 14.86 -4.79
C ASP A 116 -7.54 13.68 -4.74
N ASP A 117 -7.58 12.86 -5.80
CA ASP A 117 -8.44 11.68 -5.91
C ASP A 117 -8.09 10.61 -4.87
N TYR A 118 -6.80 10.41 -4.57
CA TYR A 118 -6.38 9.47 -3.52
C TYR A 118 -6.83 9.92 -2.13
N LEU A 119 -6.73 11.23 -1.86
CA LEU A 119 -7.23 11.79 -0.62
C LEU A 119 -8.78 11.73 -0.55
N HIS A 120 -9.45 11.97 -1.68
CA HIS A 120 -10.90 11.85 -1.78
C HIS A 120 -11.37 10.43 -1.48
N PHE A 121 -10.75 9.41 -2.09
CA PHE A 121 -11.02 8.00 -1.79
C PHE A 121 -10.89 7.68 -0.29
N ARG A 122 -9.81 8.14 0.35
CA ARG A 122 -9.60 7.94 1.79
C ARG A 122 -10.67 8.63 2.64
N LYS A 123 -11.11 9.83 2.27
CA LYS A 123 -12.19 10.55 2.96
C LYS A 123 -13.52 9.80 2.88
N ILE A 124 -13.92 9.33 1.70
CA ILE A 124 -15.13 8.52 1.53
C ILE A 124 -15.06 7.24 2.37
N LEU A 125 -13.89 6.59 2.40
CA LEU A 125 -13.72 5.39 3.22
C LEU A 125 -13.83 5.68 4.73
N ALA A 126 -13.29 6.81 5.20
CA ALA A 126 -13.43 7.25 6.57
C ALA A 126 -14.89 7.53 6.95
N GLU A 127 -15.66 8.17 6.06
CA GLU A 127 -17.09 8.41 6.25
C GLU A 127 -17.87 7.10 6.38
N LYS A 128 -17.63 6.14 5.48
CA LYS A 128 -18.26 4.81 5.54
C LYS A 128 -17.86 4.05 6.81
N PHE A 129 -16.59 4.12 7.21
CA PHE A 129 -16.08 3.49 8.43
C PHE A 129 -16.81 4.01 9.68
N ILE A 130 -16.95 5.34 9.81
CA ILE A 130 -17.64 6.00 10.93
C ILE A 130 -19.13 5.69 10.91
N ALA A 131 -19.77 5.76 9.73
CA ALA A 131 -21.19 5.46 9.58
C ALA A 131 -21.56 4.02 10.00
N ARG A 132 -20.58 3.10 9.98
CA ARG A 132 -20.74 1.71 10.45
C ARG A 132 -20.22 1.46 11.87
N GLY A 133 -20.07 2.51 12.68
CA GLY A 133 -19.68 2.40 14.08
C GLY A 133 -18.17 2.31 14.30
N GLY A 134 -17.36 2.62 13.28
CA GLY A 134 -15.92 2.76 13.42
C GLY A 134 -15.57 3.99 14.26
N ALA A 135 -14.56 3.86 15.12
CA ALA A 135 -14.10 4.97 15.95
C ALA A 135 -13.37 6.02 15.09
N LYS A 136 -13.89 7.25 15.04
CA LYS A 136 -13.39 8.35 14.19
C LYS A 136 -11.88 8.54 14.24
N ASP A 137 -11.28 8.43 15.42
CA ASP A 137 -9.84 8.67 15.61
C ASP A 137 -8.96 7.46 15.26
N SER A 138 -9.56 6.31 14.94
CA SER A 138 -8.80 5.11 14.57
C SER A 138 -8.35 5.10 13.11
N PHE A 139 -9.00 5.86 12.23
CA PHE A 139 -8.58 5.99 10.82
C PHE A 139 -8.62 7.46 10.41
N ASN A 140 -7.45 8.06 10.26
CA ASN A 140 -7.33 9.46 9.84
C ASN A 140 -7.00 9.53 8.33
N PRO A 141 -7.95 9.96 7.48
CA PRO A 141 -7.69 10.03 6.03
C PRO A 141 -6.63 11.09 5.68
N LEU A 142 -6.41 12.09 6.54
CA LEU A 142 -5.43 13.16 6.33
C LEU A 142 -4.00 12.78 6.74
N LEU A 143 -3.84 11.73 7.54
CA LEU A 143 -2.51 11.18 7.84
C LEU A 143 -2.09 10.29 6.67
N PHE A 144 -1.76 10.93 5.55
CA PHE A 144 -1.54 10.26 4.28
C PHE A 144 -0.36 10.90 3.55
N TYR A 145 0.64 10.08 3.27
CA TYR A 145 1.87 10.48 2.60
C TYR A 145 2.06 9.58 1.39
N PRO A 146 1.31 9.79 0.29
CA PRO A 146 1.41 8.94 -0.90
C PRO A 146 2.81 9.07 -1.50
N HIS A 147 3.46 7.92 -1.67
CA HIS A 147 4.81 7.83 -2.20
C HIS A 147 5.01 6.49 -2.91
N VAL A 148 6.07 6.41 -3.70
CA VAL A 148 6.59 5.17 -4.27
C VAL A 148 7.98 4.95 -3.69
N THR A 149 8.20 3.84 -2.96
CA THR A 149 9.55 3.49 -2.51
C THR A 149 10.41 3.11 -3.72
N VAL A 150 11.56 3.77 -3.86
CA VAL A 150 12.52 3.54 -4.96
C VAL A 150 13.63 2.59 -4.53
N GLY A 151 14.15 2.76 -3.32
CA GLY A 151 15.19 1.89 -2.80
C GLY A 151 15.60 2.26 -1.38
N PHE A 152 16.37 1.39 -0.73
CA PHE A 152 16.77 1.58 0.67
C PHE A 152 18.10 0.90 0.96
N THR A 153 18.79 1.34 2.01
CA THR A 153 20.11 0.79 2.37
C THR A 153 19.99 -0.55 3.09
N ASP A 154 19.09 -0.65 4.07
CA ASP A 154 18.88 -1.88 4.86
C ASP A 154 17.46 -2.41 4.75
N LYS A 155 16.48 -1.57 5.14
CA LYS A 155 15.04 -1.84 5.04
C LYS A 155 14.30 -0.58 4.58
N ASP A 156 13.11 -0.76 4.01
CA ASP A 156 12.20 0.35 3.78
C ASP A 156 11.70 0.90 5.12
N LEU A 157 11.93 2.20 5.35
CA LEU A 157 11.48 2.88 6.56
C LEU A 157 10.07 3.40 6.36
N HIS A 158 9.23 3.23 7.37
CA HIS A 158 7.82 3.60 7.32
C HIS A 158 7.47 4.65 8.37
N PHE A 159 6.21 5.10 8.39
CA PHE A 159 5.73 6.06 9.37
C PHE A 159 5.90 5.54 10.82
N GLU A 160 5.74 4.22 11.02
CA GLU A 160 5.96 3.54 12.30
C GLU A 160 7.42 3.57 12.77
N ASP A 161 8.36 3.75 11.84
CA ASP A 161 9.79 3.99 12.14
C ASP A 161 10.07 5.47 12.46
N GLY A 162 9.06 6.34 12.43
CA GLY A 162 9.19 7.79 12.61
C GLY A 162 9.59 8.53 11.33
N VAL A 163 9.56 7.87 10.17
CA VAL A 163 9.94 8.47 8.89
C VAL A 163 8.70 8.92 8.12
N ILE A 164 8.57 10.23 7.95
CA ILE A 164 7.54 10.85 7.11
C ILE A 164 8.07 11.01 5.69
N LYS A 165 7.30 10.56 4.70
CA LYS A 165 7.67 10.57 3.29
C LYS A 165 6.91 11.66 2.53
N ASP A 166 7.19 12.91 2.88
CA ASP A 166 6.55 14.09 2.30
C ASP A 166 7.56 15.01 1.59
N THR A 167 7.06 16.15 1.11
CA THR A 167 7.86 17.12 0.37
C THR A 167 8.92 17.85 1.20
N LYS A 168 8.92 17.74 2.54
CA LYS A 168 9.91 18.39 3.41
C LYS A 168 11.27 17.69 3.36
N SER A 169 11.29 16.45 2.89
CA SER A 169 12.46 15.59 2.78
C SER A 169 12.89 15.34 1.33
N CYS A 170 12.46 16.20 0.39
CA CYS A 170 12.91 16.17 -1.00
C CYS A 170 14.41 16.44 -1.11
N LEU A 171 15.11 15.60 -1.88
CA LEU A 171 16.47 15.82 -2.35
C LEU A 171 16.50 16.70 -3.60
N TYR A 172 15.62 16.41 -4.55
CA TYR A 172 15.47 17.15 -5.80
C TYR A 172 14.06 17.01 -6.36
N SER A 173 13.59 18.05 -7.05
CA SER A 173 12.28 18.04 -7.70
C SER A 173 12.31 17.25 -9.00
N LEU A 174 11.23 16.51 -9.26
CA LEU A 174 10.95 15.97 -10.58
C LEU A 174 10.22 17.09 -11.35
N LYS A 175 10.91 17.67 -12.33
CA LYS A 175 10.28 18.63 -13.24
C LYS A 175 9.42 17.83 -14.23
N ASN A 176 8.14 18.17 -14.29
CA ASN A 176 7.26 17.76 -15.37
C ASN A 176 7.59 18.56 -16.64
#